data_AF-W1Y3I8-F1
#
_entry.id   AF-W1Y3I8-F1
#
_cell.length_a   1.000
_cell.length_b   1.000
_cell.length_c   1.000
_cell.angle_alpha   90.00
_cell.angle_beta   90.00
_cell.angle_gamma   90.00
#
_symmetry.space_group_name_H-M   'P 1'
#
loop_
_entity.id
_entity.type
_entity.pdbx_description
1 polymer ?
#
loop_
_entity_poly.entity_id
_entity_poly.type
_entity_poly.pdbx_seq_one_letter_code
_entity_poly.pdbx_strand_id
1 'polypeptide(L)' 'MAHIEKQAGELQEKLIAVNRVSKTVKGGRIFSFTALTVVGDGNGRVGFGYGKAREVPAAIQKAMEKARRNMINVALNNGT' A
#
# COMPACT_ATOMS: atom_id res chain seq x y z
N MET A 1 26.43 -13.30 5.22
CA MET A 1 25.53 -12.27 4.67
C MET A 1 24.11 -12.74 4.91
N ALA A 2 23.36 -12.00 5.72
CA ALA A 2 22.10 -12.45 6.30
C ALA A 2 21.05 -12.80 5.23
N HIS A 3 20.45 -13.99 5.39
CA HIS A 3 19.24 -14.38 4.70
C HIS A 3 18.11 -13.46 5.17
N ILE A 4 17.68 -12.53 4.33
CA ILE A 4 16.38 -11.87 4.51
C ILE A 4 15.35 -12.93 4.11
N GLU A 5 14.87 -13.68 5.10
CA GLU A 5 13.80 -14.64 4.90
C GLU A 5 12.60 -13.94 4.26
N LYS A 6 12.24 -14.45 3.09
CA LYS A 6 11.09 -14.02 2.32
C LYS A 6 9.83 -14.52 3.04
N GLN A 7 9.41 -13.81 4.10
CA GLN A 7 8.17 -14.08 4.83
C GLN A 7 6.98 -13.64 3.97
N ALA A 8 6.83 -14.26 2.80
CA ALA A 8 5.80 -13.99 1.80
C ALA A 8 4.58 -14.93 1.92
N GLY A 9 4.50 -15.70 3.00
CA GLY A 9 3.53 -16.80 3.13
C GLY A 9 2.12 -16.41 3.56
N GLU A 10 1.93 -15.34 4.33
CA GLU A 10 0.62 -15.06 4.98
C GLU A 10 0.16 -13.61 4.94
N LEU A 11 0.91 -12.72 4.28
CA LEU A 11 0.49 -11.32 4.15
C LEU A 11 -0.63 -11.21 3.10
N GLN A 12 -1.85 -11.00 3.57
CA GLN A 12 -3.00 -10.68 2.74
C GLN A 12 -2.92 -9.23 2.29
N GLU A 13 -3.07 -9.00 0.99
CA GLU A 13 -3.01 -7.67 0.39
C GLU A 13 -4.40 -7.29 -0.11
N LYS A 14 -4.86 -6.10 0.25
CA LYS A 14 -6.14 -5.57 -0.19
C LYS A 14 -5.98 -4.18 -0.77
N LEU A 15 -6.44 -4.01 -2.00
CA LEU A 15 -6.58 -2.72 -2.64
C LEU A 15 -7.89 -2.08 -2.19
N ILE A 16 -7.82 -0.90 -1.60
CA ILE A 16 -8.98 -0.21 -1.03
C ILE A 16 -9.55 0.76 -2.04
N ALA A 17 -8.69 1.63 -2.57
CA ALA A 17 -9.11 2.68 -3.48
C ALA A 17 -8.02 3.01 -4.49
N VAL A 18 -8.44 3.27 -5.72
CA VAL A 18 -7.60 3.86 -6.77
C VAL A 18 -8.32 5.10 -7.28
N ASN A 19 -7.68 6.24 -7.12
CA ASN A 19 -8.22 7.52 -7.54
C ASN A 19 -7.36 8.12 -8.65
N ARG A 20 -8.02 8.68 -9.67
CA ARG A 20 -7.36 9.55 -10.64
C ARG A 20 -7.36 10.97 -10.10
N VAL A 21 -6.17 11.52 -9.86
CA VAL A 21 -5.98 12.90 -9.42
C VAL A 21 -5.42 13.74 -10.56
N SER A 22 -5.68 15.05 -10.55
CA SER A 22 -5.21 15.95 -11.60
C SER A 22 -4.56 17.21 -11.04
N LYS A 23 -3.51 17.69 -11.70
CA LYS A 23 -2.89 19.00 -11.45
C LYS A 23 -3.13 19.89 -12.67
N THR A 24 -3.86 20.99 -12.46
CA THR A 24 -4.07 22.00 -13.50
C THR A 24 -2.78 22.79 -13.73
N VAL A 25 -2.45 23.00 -14.99
CA VAL A 25 -1.33 23.83 -15.47
C VAL A 25 -1.84 24.74 -16.59
N LYS A 26 -1.04 25.75 -16.98
CA LYS A 26 -1.41 26.73 -18.01
C LYS A 26 -1.88 26.15 -19.35
N GLY A 27 -1.48 24.91 -19.68
CA GLY A 27 -1.82 24.22 -20.93
C GLY A 27 -2.75 23.00 -20.77
N GLY A 28 -3.38 22.79 -19.61
CA GLY A 28 -4.30 21.66 -19.42
C GLY A 28 -4.22 21.04 -18.02
N ARG A 29 -4.51 19.73 -17.95
CA ARG A 29 -4.46 18.96 -16.69
C ARG A 29 -3.51 17.79 -16.83
N ILE A 30 -2.57 17.69 -15.91
CA ILE A 30 -1.69 16.52 -15.78
C ILE A 30 -2.39 15.53 -14.86
N PHE A 31 -2.69 14.34 -15.38
CA PHE A 31 -3.28 13.27 -14.58
C PHE A 31 -2.21 12.43 -13.88
N SER A 32 -2.59 11.87 -12.74
CA SER A 32 -1.84 10.86 -12.02
C SER A 32 -2.82 9.94 -11.31
N PHE A 33 -2.37 8.76 -10.93
CA PHE A 33 -3.16 7.82 -10.15
C PHE A 33 -2.58 7.68 -8.76
N THR A 34 -3.47 7.56 -7.79
CA THR A 34 -3.14 7.30 -6.40
C THR A 34 -3.78 5.99 -5.98
N ALA A 35 -3.05 5.15 -5.28
CA ALA A 35 -3.53 3.87 -4.77
C ALA A 35 -3.37 3.84 -3.25
N LEU A 36 -4.43 3.39 -2.56
CA LEU A 36 -4.43 3.05 -1.15
C LEU A 36 -4.53 1.53 -1.01
N THR A 37 -3.55 0.93 -0.35
CA THR A 37 -3.45 -0.52 -0.13
C THR A 37 -3.21 -0.80 1.34
N VAL A 38 -3.78 -1.90 1.83
CA VAL A 38 -3.51 -2.47 3.14
C VAL A 38 -2.93 -3.86 2.98
N VAL A 39 -1.99 -4.19 3.85
CA VAL A 39 -1.32 -5.50 3.94
C VAL A 39 -1.44 -5.96 5.39
N GLY A 40 -1.72 -7.23 5.64
CA GLY A 40 -1.78 -7.74 7.01
C GLY A 40 -1.79 -9.26 7.09
N ASP A 41 -1.43 -9.81 8.24
CA ASP A 41 -1.41 -11.25 8.50
C ASP A 41 -2.69 -11.76 9.19
N GLY A 42 -3.65 -10.88 9.47
CA GLY A 42 -4.90 -11.21 10.18
C GLY A 42 -4.71 -11.50 11.67
N ASN A 43 -3.47 -11.57 12.16
CA ASN A 43 -3.09 -11.93 13.52
C ASN A 43 -2.59 -10.72 14.33
N GLY A 44 -3.08 -9.52 13.98
CA GLY A 44 -2.73 -8.27 14.65
C GLY A 44 -1.62 -7.47 13.98
N ARG A 45 -0.93 -7.97 12.94
CA ARG A 45 -0.01 -7.12 12.17
C ARG A 45 -0.66 -6.62 10.90
N VAL A 46 -0.74 -5.30 10.79
CA VAL A 46 -1.32 -4.60 9.65
C VAL A 46 -0.42 -3.46 9.20
N GLY A 47 -0.43 -3.13 7.93
CA GLY A 47 0.32 -2.03 7.35
C GLY A 47 -0.52 -1.41 6.25
N PHE A 48 -0.46 -0.09 6.13
CA PHE A 48 -1.14 0.63 5.05
C PHE A 48 -0.13 1.43 4.24
N GLY A 49 -0.45 1.62 2.98
CA GLY A 49 0.43 2.27 2.03
C GLY A 49 -0.32 3.14 1.05
N TYR A 50 0.23 4.32 0.82
CA TYR A 50 -0.29 5.27 -0.15
C TYR A 50 0.75 5.56 -1.23
N GLY A 51 0.40 5.21 -2.47
CA GLY A 51 1.25 5.35 -3.65
C GLY A 51 0.67 6.35 -4.65
N LYS A 52 1.55 7.06 -5.36
CA LYS A 52 1.18 7.93 -6.48
C LYS A 52 2.13 7.72 -7.65
N ALA A 53 1.59 7.55 -8.84
CA ALA A 53 2.36 7.42 -10.07
C ALA A 53 1.56 7.92 -11.28
N ARG A 54 2.20 7.99 -12.45
CA ARG A 54 1.52 8.31 -13.72
C ARG A 54 0.65 7.16 -14.22
N GLU A 55 0.96 5.94 -13.80
CA GLU A 55 0.26 4.72 -14.20
C GLU A 55 -0.28 3.99 -12.96
N VAL A 56 -1.35 3.24 -13.15
CA VAL A 56 -2.02 2.51 -12.07
C VAL A 56 -1.13 1.40 -11.48
N PRO A 57 -0.49 0.50 -12.28
CA PRO A 57 0.34 -0.57 -11.71
C PRO A 57 1.50 -0.04 -10.87
N ALA A 58 2.16 1.01 -11.36
CA ALA A 58 3.25 1.68 -10.66
C ALA A 58 2.78 2.36 -9.36
N ALA A 59 1.56 2.89 -9.31
CA ALA A 59 1.00 3.47 -8.09
C ALA A 59 0.71 2.38 -7.05
N ILE A 60 0.17 1.24 -7.48
CA ILE A 60 -0.13 0.09 -6.61
C ILE A 60 1.17 -0.50 -6.05
N GLN A 61 2.19 -0.73 -6.88
CA GLN A 61 3.49 -1.23 -6.42
C GLN A 61 4.10 -0.33 -5.34
N LYS A 62 4.11 0.99 -5.56
CA LYS A 62 4.59 1.96 -4.57
C LYS A 62 3.77 1.95 -3.27
N ALA A 63 2.47 1.73 -3.37
CA ALA A 63 1.60 1.62 -2.22
C ALA A 63 1.89 0.33 -1.42
N MET A 64 2.04 -0.81 -2.10
CA MET A 64 2.36 -2.11 -1.49
C MET A 64 3.72 -2.09 -0.79
N GLU A 65 4.75 -1.55 -1.45
CA GLU A 65 6.08 -1.43 -0.83
C GLU A 65 6.09 -0.56 0.42
N LYS A 66 5.27 0.51 0.45
CA LYS A 66 5.11 1.34 1.65
C LYS A 66 4.34 0.62 2.75
N ALA A 67 3.27 -0.11 2.39
CA ALA A 67 2.48 -0.88 3.35
C ALA A 67 3.34 -1.94 4.05
N ARG A 68 4.17 -2.67 3.30
CA ARG A 68 5.09 -3.68 3.85
C ARG A 68 6.18 -3.07 4.74
N ARG A 69 6.66 -1.86 4.44
CA ARG A 69 7.65 -1.15 5.27
C ARG A 69 7.04 -0.58 6.56
N ASN A 70 5.78 -0.15 6.51
CA ASN A 70 5.08 0.48 7.63
C ASN A 70 4.10 -0.49 8.30
N MET A 71 4.55 -1.70 8.61
CA MET A 71 3.76 -2.66 9.38
C MET A 71 3.73 -2.23 10.85
N ILE A 72 2.53 -2.18 11.43
CA ILE A 72 2.25 -1.90 12.83
C ILE A 72 1.68 -3.14 13.49
N ASN A 73 2.09 -3.38 14.74
CA ASN A 73 1.50 -4.41 15.59
C ASN A 73 0.34 -3.81 16.38
N VAL A 74 -0.83 -4.39 16.22
CA VAL A 74 -2.06 -4.03 16.91
C VAL A 74 -2.28 -5.09 17.99
N ALA A 75 -2.34 -4.65 19.25
CA ALA A 75 -2.71 -5.53 20.34
C ALA A 75 -4.19 -5.90 20.20
N LEU A 76 -4.46 -7.18 19.94
CA LEU A 76 -5.81 -7.74 19.88
C LEU A 76 -6.06 -8.54 21.17
N ASN A 77 -7.20 -8.34 21.80
CA ASN A 77 -7.65 -9.12 22.94
C ASN A 77 -8.86 -9.96 22.54
N ASN A 78 -8.64 -11.25 22.31
CA ASN A 78 -9.69 -12.21 21.93
C ASN A 78 -10.56 -11.77 20.72
N GLY A 79 -9.98 -11.02 19.77
CA GLY A 79 -10.68 -10.56 18.56
C GLY A 79 -11.33 -9.17 18.66
N THR A 80 -11.15 -8.47 19.78
CA THR A 80 -11.48 -7.05 20.00
C THR A 80 -10.24 -6.26 20.37
#